data_AF-A0AAW9CBA3-F1
#
_entry.id   AF-A0AAW9CBA3-F1
#
_cell.length_a   1.000
_cell.length_b   1.000
_cell.length_c   1.000
_cell.angle_alpha   90.00
_cell.angle_beta   90.00
_cell.angle_gamma   90.00
#
_symmetry.space_group_name_H-M   'P 1'
#
loop_
_entity.id
_entity.type
_entity.pdbx_description
1 polymer ?
#
loop_
_entity_poly.entity_id
_entity_poly.type
_entity_poly.pdbx_seq_one_letter_code
_entity_poly.pdbx_strand_id
1 'polypeptide(L)'
;MHIDEMSAQLLDVLPCINSRADMQDFLNRYSVSDQLAILSAYRIGLRYYGYDEPKQDDEPINRAIEAHISPAEYANVLLSKRGELSNALNSFQRGLTQTQRDAF
;
A
#
# COMPACT_ATOMS: atom_id res chain seq x y z
N MET A 1 -1.22 -3.15 13.48
CA MET A 1 -2.29 -3.65 12.59
C MET A 1 -1.62 -4.36 11.44
N HIS A 2 -2.16 -5.47 10.94
CA HIS A 2 -1.51 -6.19 9.83
C HIS A 2 -1.67 -5.40 8.52
N ILE A 3 -0.66 -5.37 7.64
CA ILE A 3 -0.74 -4.64 6.36
C ILE A 3 -1.90 -5.12 5.48
N ASP A 4 -2.27 -6.40 5.60
CA ASP A 4 -3.42 -6.96 4.90
C ASP A 4 -4.74 -6.34 5.35
N GLU A 5 -4.90 -6.09 6.66
CA GLU A 5 -6.09 -5.42 7.21
C GLU A 5 -6.16 -3.97 6.74
N MET A 6 -5.02 -3.25 6.74
CA MET A 6 -4.92 -1.89 6.21
C MET A 6 -5.30 -1.83 4.73
N SER A 7 -4.76 -2.76 3.94
CA SER A 7 -5.00 -2.83 2.50
C SER A 7 -6.47 -3.15 2.21
N ALA A 8 -7.06 -4.10 2.93
CA ALA A 8 -8.48 -4.44 2.81
C ALA A 8 -9.39 -3.25 3.16
N GLN A 9 -9.10 -2.54 4.26
CA GLN A 9 -9.87 -1.36 4.65
C GLN A 9 -9.76 -0.24 3.62
N LEU A 10 -8.56 -0.02 3.05
CA LEU A 10 -8.38 0.98 1.98
C LEU A 10 -9.15 0.58 0.72
N LEU A 11 -9.10 -0.68 0.32
CA LEU A 11 -9.83 -1.19 -0.84
C LEU A 11 -11.36 -1.03 -0.68
N ASP A 12 -11.89 -1.28 0.51
CA ASP A 12 -13.31 -1.15 0.81
C ASP A 12 -13.79 0.31 0.70
N VAL A 13 -13.01 1.26 1.22
CA VAL A 13 -13.38 2.69 1.17
C VAL A 13 -12.94 3.40 -0.11
N LEU A 14 -12.12 2.76 -0.96
CA LEU A 14 -11.55 3.36 -2.17
C LEU A 14 -12.62 3.98 -3.11
N PRO A 15 -13.80 3.36 -3.34
CA PRO A 15 -14.85 3.96 -4.15
C PRO A 15 -15.41 5.28 -3.59
N CYS A 16 -15.29 5.48 -2.27
CA CYS A 16 -15.75 6.68 -1.58
C CYS A 16 -14.68 7.79 -1.54
N ILE A 17 -13.41 7.47 -1.75
CA ILE A 17 -12.31 8.45 -1.76
C ILE A 17 -12.30 9.20 -3.09
N ASN A 18 -12.76 10.46 -3.10
CA ASN A 18 -12.86 11.29 -4.30
C ASN A 18 -12.00 12.55 -4.26
N SER A 19 -11.35 12.81 -3.13
CA SER A 19 -10.51 13.97 -2.93
C SER A 19 -9.27 13.64 -2.09
N ARG A 20 -8.33 14.59 -2.05
CA ARG A 20 -7.17 14.52 -1.16
C ARG A 20 -7.60 14.51 0.30
N ALA A 21 -8.65 15.26 0.63
CA ALA A 21 -9.19 15.31 1.99
C ALA A 21 -9.69 13.94 2.43
N ASP A 22 -10.46 13.24 1.59
CA ASP A 22 -10.98 11.90 1.92
C ASP A 22 -9.84 10.88 2.14
N MET A 23 -8.81 10.92 1.29
CA MET A 23 -7.64 10.06 1.43
C MET A 23 -6.85 10.40 2.71
N GLN A 24 -6.67 11.68 3.00
CA GLN A 24 -6.01 12.13 4.22
C GLN A 24 -6.80 11.74 5.47
N ASP A 25 -8.13 11.87 5.45
CA ASP A 25 -9.02 11.49 6.54
C ASP A 25 -9.00 9.98 6.79
N PHE A 26 -8.85 9.17 5.74
CA PHE A 26 -8.58 7.74 5.89
C PHE A 26 -7.22 7.50 6.54
N LEU A 27 -6.15 8.12 6.04
CA LEU A 27 -4.78 7.94 6.56
C LEU A 27 -4.63 8.40 8.01
N ASN A 28 -5.34 9.46 8.42
CA ASN A 28 -5.32 10.00 9.78
C ASN A 28 -5.85 9.03 10.84
N ARG A 29 -6.49 7.93 10.44
CA ARG A 29 -6.89 6.83 11.34
C ARG A 29 -5.70 5.97 11.79
N TYR A 30 -4.57 6.11 11.13
CA TYR A 30 -3.38 5.30 11.35
C TYR A 30 -2.16 6.13 11.75
N SER A 31 -1.19 5.47 12.39
CA SER A 31 0.09 6.09 12.71
C SER A 31 0.86 6.45 11.42
N VAL A 32 1.81 7.39 11.49
CA VAL A 32 2.66 7.73 10.33
C VAL A 32 3.39 6.51 9.76
N SER A 33 3.83 5.58 10.64
CA SER A 33 4.46 4.33 10.22
C SER A 33 3.51 3.43 9.43
N ASP A 34 2.24 3.37 9.83
CA ASP A 34 1.21 2.58 9.14
C ASP A 34 0.82 3.23 7.80
N GLN A 35 0.74 4.56 7.74
CA GLN A 35 0.53 5.28 6.49
C GLN A 35 1.67 5.03 5.49
N LEU A 36 2.91 5.01 5.98
CA LEU A 36 4.09 4.63 5.20
C LEU A 36 4.01 3.17 4.73
N ALA A 37 3.50 2.27 5.56
CA ALA A 37 3.31 0.87 5.18
C ALA A 37 2.27 0.71 4.05
N ILE A 38 1.15 1.45 4.11
CA ILE A 38 0.15 1.50 3.02
C ILE A 38 0.77 2.00 1.71
N LEU A 39 1.52 3.10 1.77
CA LEU A 39 2.21 3.63 0.59
C LEU A 39 3.24 2.64 0.03
N SER A 40 3.96 1.93 0.92
CA SER A 40 4.96 0.94 0.54
C SER A 40 4.28 -0.26 -0.13
N ALA A 41 3.17 -0.75 0.43
CA ALA A 41 2.39 -1.86 -0.11
C ALA A 41 1.85 -1.53 -1.51
N TYR A 42 1.37 -0.30 -1.73
CA TYR A 42 1.01 0.17 -3.07
C TYR A 42 2.19 0.07 -4.06
N ARG A 43 3.36 0.61 -3.70
CA ARG A 43 4.55 0.62 -4.58
C ARG A 43 5.07 -0.79 -4.87
N ILE A 44 5.09 -1.66 -3.86
CA ILE A 44 5.48 -3.06 -4.02
C ILE A 44 4.44 -3.81 -4.86
N GLY A 45 3.16 -3.55 -4.65
CA GLY A 45 2.07 -4.06 -5.47
C GLY A 45 2.22 -3.73 -6.95
N LEU A 46 2.67 -2.51 -7.28
CA LEU A 46 3.02 -2.15 -8.65
C LEU A 46 4.22 -2.94 -9.20
N ARG A 47 5.23 -3.23 -8.37
CA ARG A 47 6.37 -4.07 -8.78
C ARG A 47 5.91 -5.49 -9.18
N TYR A 48 4.92 -6.02 -8.47
CA TYR A 48 4.32 -7.33 -8.73
C TYR A 48 3.05 -7.26 -9.56
N TYR A 49 2.88 -6.19 -10.34
CA TYR A 49 1.75 -6.07 -11.24
C TYR A 49 1.79 -7.12 -12.35
N GLY A 50 0.67 -7.82 -12.57
CA GLY A 50 0.59 -8.90 -13.56
C GLY A 50 1.25 -10.23 -13.16
N TYR A 51 1.70 -10.37 -11.92
CA TYR A 51 2.11 -11.67 -11.37
C TYR A 51 0.90 -12.38 -10.76
N ASP A 52 0.72 -13.65 -11.11
CA ASP A 52 -0.36 -14.50 -10.61
C ASP A 52 0.09 -15.45 -9.49
N GLU A 53 1.40 -15.58 -9.28
CA GLU A 53 1.99 -16.45 -8.26
C GLU A 53 2.87 -15.66 -7.28
N PRO A 54 2.87 -16.01 -5.99
CA PRO A 54 3.79 -15.44 -5.01
C PRO A 54 5.25 -15.66 -5.39
N LYS A 55 6.09 -14.66 -5.20
CA LYS A 55 7.55 -14.78 -5.35
C LYS A 55 8.17 -15.42 -4.11
N GLN A 56 9.19 -16.25 -4.30
CA GLN A 56 9.94 -16.85 -3.20
C GLN A 56 10.78 -15.79 -2.45
N ASP A 57 11.35 -16.16 -1.31
CA ASP A 57 12.17 -15.29 -0.45
C ASP A 57 13.59 -15.07 -1.00
N ASP A 58 13.70 -14.65 -2.26
CA ASP A 58 14.98 -14.36 -2.89
C ASP A 58 15.44 -12.90 -2.67
N GLU A 59 14.54 -11.98 -2.30
CA GLU A 59 14.89 -10.59 -2.00
C GLU A 59 14.12 -10.01 -0.81
N PRO A 60 14.79 -9.31 0.13
CA PRO A 60 14.10 -8.64 1.23
C PRO A 60 13.22 -7.50 0.68
N ILE A 61 11.93 -7.59 1.01
CA ILE A 61 10.93 -6.58 0.64
C ILE A 61 11.02 -5.45 1.64
N ASN A 62 11.89 -4.49 1.33
CA ASN A 62 12.07 -3.33 2.18
C ASN A 62 10.96 -2.30 1.91
N ARG A 63 10.50 -1.62 2.99
CA ARG A 63 9.77 -0.34 2.92
C ARG A 63 10.65 0.80 2.40
N ALA A 64 11.44 0.56 1.35
CA ALA A 64 12.28 1.56 0.72
C ALA A 64 11.40 2.51 -0.11
N ILE A 65 10.51 3.20 0.58
CA ILE A 65 10.05 4.50 0.14
C ILE A 65 11.29 5.37 0.23
N GLU A 66 11.64 5.99 -0.89
CA GLU A 66 12.65 7.03 -0.96
C GLU A 66 12.51 7.90 0.30
N ALA A 67 13.57 7.97 1.12
CA ALA A 67 13.57 8.58 2.46
C ALA A 67 13.21 10.08 2.49
N HIS A 68 12.65 10.59 1.41
CA HIS A 68 12.40 11.97 1.04
C HIS A 68 10.90 12.29 0.91
N ILE A 69 9.99 11.31 1.00
CA ILE A 69 8.54 11.59 0.98
C ILE A 69 8.05 11.90 2.39
N SER A 70 7.68 13.16 2.61
CA SER A 70 7.04 13.63 3.83
C SER A 70 5.67 12.95 4.03
N PRO A 71 5.27 12.61 5.27
CA PRO A 71 3.93 12.08 5.55
C PRO A 71 2.77 12.94 5.01
N ALA A 72 2.97 14.25 4.91
CA ALA A 72 1.99 15.18 4.34
C ALA A 72 1.68 14.93 2.85
N GLU A 73 2.55 14.21 2.14
CA GLU A 73 2.43 13.90 0.72
C GLU A 73 1.83 12.52 0.45
N TYR A 74 1.68 11.64 1.46
CA TYR A 74 1.17 10.29 1.24
C TYR A 74 -0.22 10.28 0.62
N ALA A 75 -1.12 11.14 1.10
CA ALA A 75 -2.46 11.28 0.54
C ALA A 75 -2.43 11.74 -0.93
N ASN A 76 -1.52 12.65 -1.29
CA ASN A 76 -1.35 13.13 -2.67
C ASN A 76 -0.91 11.99 -3.59
N VAL A 77 0.10 11.23 -3.16
CA VAL A 77 0.63 10.11 -3.95
C VAL A 77 -0.44 9.06 -4.17
N LEU A 78 -1.10 8.60 -3.09
CA LEU A 78 -2.13 7.57 -3.17
C LEU A 78 -3.34 8.02 -4.00
N LEU A 79 -3.82 9.25 -3.82
CA LEU A 79 -4.93 9.77 -4.61
C LEU A 79 -4.59 9.91 -6.09
N SER A 80 -3.40 10.44 -6.42
CA SER A 80 -2.97 10.61 -7.82
C SER A 80 -2.92 9.28 -8.58
N LYS A 81 -2.82 8.17 -7.84
CA LYS A 81 -2.72 6.80 -8.33
C LYS A 81 -3.96 5.96 -8.04
N ARG A 82 -5.08 6.56 -7.64
CA ARG A 82 -6.33 5.88 -7.26
C ARG A 82 -6.78 4.82 -8.27
N GLY A 83 -6.62 5.08 -9.57
CA GLY A 83 -7.01 4.15 -10.64
C GLY A 83 -6.22 2.83 -10.67
N GLU A 84 -4.99 2.83 -10.16
CA GLU A 84 -4.14 1.65 -10.08
C GLU A 84 -4.13 1.03 -8.69
N LEU A 85 -4.66 1.76 -7.69
CA LEU A 85 -4.49 1.46 -6.28
C LEU A 85 -5.13 0.12 -5.89
N SER A 86 -6.31 -0.17 -6.45
CA SER A 86 -6.96 -1.47 -6.25
C SER A 86 -6.10 -2.61 -6.77
N ASN A 87 -5.64 -2.50 -8.01
CA ASN A 87 -4.91 -3.59 -8.63
C ASN A 87 -3.50 -3.74 -8.02
N ALA A 88 -2.87 -2.66 -7.60
CA ALA A 88 -1.60 -2.67 -6.88
C ALA A 88 -1.73 -3.36 -5.52
N LEU A 89 -2.69 -2.97 -4.67
CA LEU A 89 -2.87 -3.61 -3.36
C LEU A 89 -3.23 -5.10 -3.49
N ASN A 90 -4.07 -5.46 -4.47
CA ASN A 90 -4.37 -6.86 -4.77
C ASN A 90 -3.13 -7.62 -5.28
N SER A 91 -2.26 -6.97 -6.08
CA SER A 91 -0.98 -7.56 -6.51
C SER A 91 0.02 -7.67 -5.38
N PHE A 92 0.03 -6.77 -4.40
CA PHE A 92 0.83 -6.90 -3.19
C PHE A 92 0.39 -8.12 -2.37
N GLN A 93 -0.93 -8.31 -2.20
CA GLN A 93 -1.47 -9.47 -1.48
C GLN A 93 -1.19 -10.80 -2.20
N ARG A 94 -1.21 -10.84 -3.53
CA ARG A 94 -0.97 -12.06 -4.32
C ARG A 94 0.52 -12.34 -4.56
N GLY A 95 1.29 -11.30 -4.84
CA GLY A 95 2.68 -11.41 -5.31
C GLY A 95 3.67 -11.79 -4.23
N LEU A 96 3.28 -11.71 -2.95
CA LEU A 96 4.14 -12.00 -1.81
C LEU A 96 3.71 -13.27 -1.07
N THR A 97 4.65 -13.92 -0.39
CA THR A 97 4.32 -14.97 0.57
C THR A 97 3.74 -14.37 1.86
N GLN A 98 3.10 -15.20 2.71
CA GLN A 98 2.63 -14.73 4.02
C GLN A 98 3.80 -14.28 4.90
N THR A 99 4.90 -15.05 4.92
CA THR A 99 6.11 -14.71 5.67
C THR A 99 6.65 -13.33 5.31
N GLN A 100 6.65 -12.99 4.01
CA GLN A 100 7.08 -11.68 3.52
C GLN A 100 6.16 -10.55 3.99
N ARG A 101 4.85 -10.78 4.00
CA ARG A 101 3.88 -9.80 4.49
C ARG A 101 3.94 -9.62 6.01
N ASP A 102 4.22 -10.69 6.75
CA ASP A 102 4.38 -10.64 8.20
C ASP A 102 5.68 -9.90 8.60
N ALA A 103 6.72 -10.02 7.77
CA ALA A 103 8.01 -9.34 7.94
C ALA A 103 8.01 -7.88 7.45
N PHE A 104 6.95 -7.46 6.76
CA PHE A 104 6.83 -6.16 6.11
C PHE A 104 6.41 -5.05 7.07
#